data_AF-A0A7H9SFH1-F1
#
_entry.id   AF-A0A7H9SFH1-F1
#
_cell.length_a   1.000
_cell.length_b   1.000
_cell.length_c   1.000
_cell.angle_alpha   90.00
_cell.angle_beta   90.00
_cell.angle_gamma   90.00
#
_symmetry.space_group_name_H-M   'P 1'
#
loop_
_entity.id
_entity.type
_entity.pdbx_description
1 polymer ?
#
loop_
_entity_poly.entity_id
_entity_poly.type
_entity_poly.pdbx_seq_one_letter_code
_entity_poly.pdbx_strand_id
1 'polypeptide(L)'
;MGNKLNLLVRTTSLFLVVAMAGCQNPQLTERQKTMSLNEQYNQLASVVAATKYLKYKCSRSDLPADSVIMKTANRVAVQKGWHSLSTEELVKHSDDIYHRLTKDSTQEQIKCNDFNRQLRKFINEL
;
A
#
# COMPACT_ATOMS: atom_id res chain seq x y z
N MET A 1 -66.98 -34.31 16.58
CA MET A 1 -67.66 -34.21 17.90
C MET A 1 -66.62 -33.93 18.97
N GLY A 2 -66.80 -32.83 19.72
CA GLY A 2 -66.32 -32.71 21.10
C GLY A 2 -64.88 -32.27 21.34
N ASN A 3 -64.68 -30.95 21.45
CA ASN A 3 -63.57 -30.30 22.17
C ASN A 3 -63.37 -30.87 23.58
N LYS A 4 -62.14 -30.83 24.14
CA LYS A 4 -61.86 -30.31 25.51
C LYS A 4 -60.42 -29.83 25.72
N LEU A 5 -60.37 -28.56 26.11
CA LEU A 5 -59.41 -27.80 26.92
C LEU A 5 -58.63 -28.61 28.00
N ASN A 6 -57.31 -28.45 28.09
CA ASN A 6 -56.64 -27.66 29.15
C ASN A 6 -55.13 -27.94 29.27
N LEU A 7 -54.38 -26.84 29.20
CA LEU A 7 -53.31 -26.42 30.11
C LEU A 7 -52.45 -27.52 30.76
N LEU A 8 -51.27 -27.77 30.18
CA LEU A 8 -50.16 -28.42 30.88
C LEU A 8 -48.86 -27.69 30.55
N VAL A 9 -48.58 -26.71 31.42
CA VAL A 9 -47.27 -26.31 31.93
C VAL A 9 -46.10 -27.09 31.33
N ARG A 10 -45.22 -26.40 30.59
CA ARG A 10 -43.79 -26.68 30.63
C ARG A 10 -43.00 -25.52 30.03
N THR A 11 -42.53 -24.67 30.94
CA THR A 11 -41.27 -23.94 30.90
C THR A 11 -40.35 -24.32 29.73
N THR A 12 -40.19 -23.42 28.77
CA THR A 12 -39.08 -23.48 27.80
C THR A 12 -38.50 -22.10 27.61
N SER A 13 -37.32 -21.94 28.21
CA SER A 13 -36.23 -21.00 27.91
C SER A 13 -36.56 -19.81 27.03
N LEU A 14 -36.48 -18.63 27.64
CA LEU A 14 -36.03 -17.41 26.97
C LEU A 14 -34.66 -17.70 26.33
N PHE A 15 -34.64 -18.15 25.08
CA PHE A 15 -33.44 -18.10 24.25
C PHE A 15 -33.26 -16.64 23.84
N LEU A 16 -32.40 -15.92 24.57
CA LEU A 16 -31.78 -14.70 24.08
C LEU A 16 -30.98 -15.08 22.83
N VAL A 17 -31.56 -14.85 21.66
CA VAL A 17 -30.82 -14.83 20.40
C VAL A 17 -30.01 -13.53 20.41
N VAL A 18 -28.79 -13.60 20.95
CA VAL A 18 -27.77 -12.58 20.70
C VAL A 18 -27.48 -12.65 19.21
N ALA A 19 -28.12 -11.77 18.45
CA ALA A 19 -27.78 -11.54 17.06
C ALA A 19 -26.32 -11.05 17.05
N MET A 20 -25.40 -11.96 16.74
CA MET A 20 -24.08 -11.57 16.27
C MET A 20 -24.35 -10.80 14.97
N ALA A 21 -24.36 -9.48 15.06
CA ALA A 21 -24.10 -8.64 13.91
C ALA A 21 -22.63 -8.89 13.54
N GLY A 22 -22.36 -10.05 12.94
CA GLY A 22 -21.14 -10.24 12.19
C GLY A 22 -21.13 -9.12 11.17
N CYS A 23 -20.04 -8.35 11.11
CA CYS A 23 -19.78 -7.53 9.96
C CYS A 23 -19.80 -8.48 8.77
N GLN A 24 -20.93 -8.53 8.06
CA GLN A 24 -20.98 -8.92 6.67
C GLN A 24 -20.16 -7.83 6.00
N ASN A 25 -18.83 -7.96 6.06
CA ASN A 25 -17.99 -7.29 5.10
C ASN A 25 -18.45 -7.96 3.81
N PRO A 26 -19.21 -7.27 2.93
CA PRO A 26 -19.45 -7.86 1.63
C PRO A 26 -18.04 -8.17 1.14
N GLN A 27 -17.77 -9.45 0.92
CA GLN A 27 -16.76 -9.84 -0.03
C GLN A 27 -17.24 -9.21 -1.33
N LEU A 28 -16.96 -7.92 -1.48
CA LEU A 28 -16.73 -7.24 -2.73
C LEU A 28 -15.68 -8.13 -3.34
N THR A 29 -16.17 -9.06 -4.15
CA THR A 29 -15.52 -9.63 -5.30
C THR A 29 -14.22 -8.89 -5.49
N GLU A 30 -13.10 -9.50 -5.09
CA GLU A 30 -11.76 -9.04 -5.43
C GLU A 30 -11.69 -9.11 -6.96
N ARG A 31 -12.35 -8.16 -7.60
CA ARG A 31 -12.06 -7.70 -8.93
C ARG A 31 -10.70 -7.06 -8.69
N GLN A 32 -9.67 -7.88 -8.86
CA GLN A 32 -8.27 -7.52 -8.98
C GLN A 32 -8.24 -6.16 -9.67
N LYS A 33 -8.21 -5.07 -8.89
CA LYS A 33 -8.36 -3.73 -9.43
C LYS A 33 -7.06 -3.51 -10.17
N THR A 34 -7.09 -3.70 -11.48
CA THR A 34 -5.94 -3.39 -12.32
C THR A 34 -5.58 -1.94 -12.04
N MET A 35 -4.42 -1.76 -11.40
CA MET A 35 -3.91 -0.44 -11.03
C MET A 35 -3.82 0.41 -12.30
N SER A 36 -4.37 1.62 -12.26
CA SER A 36 -4.31 2.54 -13.39
C SER A 36 -2.86 2.88 -13.73
N LEU A 37 -2.58 3.24 -14.98
CA LEU A 37 -1.23 3.63 -15.41
C LEU A 37 -0.68 4.77 -14.55
N ASN A 38 -1.51 5.76 -14.22
CA ASN A 38 -1.10 6.88 -13.37
C ASN A 38 -0.76 6.43 -11.94
N GLU A 39 -1.48 5.47 -11.36
CA GLU A 39 -1.13 4.90 -10.05
C GLU A 39 0.21 4.14 -10.13
N GLN A 40 0.46 3.36 -11.20
CA GLN A 40 1.73 2.67 -11.43
C GLN A 40 2.90 3.66 -11.52
N TYR A 41 2.71 4.74 -12.28
CA TYR A 41 3.72 5.78 -12.47
C TYR A 41 4.03 6.50 -11.16
N ASN A 42 2.99 6.88 -10.41
CA ASN A 42 3.16 7.51 -9.11
C ASN A 42 3.89 6.60 -8.13
N GLN A 43 3.59 5.29 -8.10
CA GLN A 43 4.32 4.35 -7.25
C GLN A 43 5.79 4.26 -7.64
N LEU A 44 6.08 4.14 -8.94
CA LEU A 44 7.46 4.02 -9.42
C LEU A 44 8.28 5.28 -9.11
N ALA A 45 7.71 6.44 -9.42
CA ALA A 45 8.34 7.73 -9.14
C ALA A 45 8.53 7.96 -7.63
N SER A 46 7.59 7.51 -6.79
CA SER A 46 7.70 7.60 -5.33
C SER A 46 8.87 6.77 -4.80
N VAL A 47 9.07 5.56 -5.31
CA VAL A 47 10.19 4.69 -4.93
C VAL A 47 11.53 5.33 -5.33
N VAL A 48 11.63 5.87 -6.54
CA VAL A 48 12.85 6.57 -6.99
C VAL A 48 13.12 7.79 -6.11
N ALA A 49 12.11 8.64 -5.90
CA ALA A 49 12.24 9.86 -5.09
C ALA A 49 12.65 9.56 -3.64
N ALA A 50 12.01 8.58 -3.00
CA ALA A 50 12.32 8.21 -1.62
C ALA A 50 13.70 7.54 -1.50
N THR A 51 14.15 6.79 -2.51
CA THR A 51 15.51 6.22 -2.55
C THR A 51 16.56 7.32 -2.72
N LYS A 52 16.32 8.31 -3.59
CA LYS A 52 17.15 9.52 -3.70
C LYS A 52 17.16 10.29 -2.38
N TYR A 53 16.02 10.39 -1.69
CA TYR A 53 15.94 11.02 -0.38
C TYR A 53 16.83 10.31 0.64
N LEU A 54 16.78 8.97 0.70
CA LEU A 54 17.69 8.20 1.55
C LEU A 54 19.16 8.51 1.25
N LYS A 55 19.53 8.51 -0.03
CA LYS A 55 20.90 8.78 -0.49
C LYS A 55 21.41 10.16 -0.05
N TYR A 56 20.63 11.20 -0.31
CA TYR A 56 21.10 12.59 -0.16
C TYR A 56 20.76 13.24 1.18
N LYS A 57 19.76 12.74 1.91
CA LYS A 57 19.28 13.32 3.19
C LYS A 57 19.44 12.39 4.38
N CYS A 58 19.59 11.08 4.17
CA CYS A 58 19.64 10.10 5.26
C CYS A 58 21.00 9.40 5.39
N SER A 59 22.07 10.01 4.87
CA SER A 59 23.45 9.49 4.96
C SER A 59 23.63 8.05 4.43
N ARG A 60 22.80 7.63 3.46
CA ARG A 60 22.92 6.32 2.80
C ARG A 60 23.88 6.38 1.63
N SER A 61 25.17 6.58 1.93
CA SER A 61 26.25 6.64 0.92
C SER A 61 26.51 5.31 0.22
N ASP A 62 26.00 4.20 0.77
CA ASP A 62 26.01 2.88 0.16
C ASP A 62 25.09 2.77 -1.07
N LEU A 63 24.11 3.66 -1.23
CA LEU A 63 23.20 3.65 -2.37
C LEU A 63 23.91 4.10 -3.66
N PRO A 64 23.64 3.45 -4.80
CA PRO A 64 24.35 3.71 -6.06
C PRO A 64 23.96 5.05 -6.68
N ALA A 65 24.47 5.32 -7.89
CA ALA A 65 24.11 6.51 -8.66
C ALA A 65 22.63 6.54 -9.06
N ASP A 66 22.05 7.74 -9.23
CA ASP A 66 20.64 7.93 -9.59
C ASP A 66 20.25 7.17 -10.86
N SER A 67 21.15 7.07 -11.84
CA SER A 67 20.93 6.30 -13.07
C SER A 67 20.70 4.80 -12.80
N VAL A 68 21.37 4.23 -11.79
CA VAL A 68 21.16 2.83 -11.38
C VAL A 68 19.81 2.69 -10.70
N ILE A 69 19.47 3.61 -9.78
CA ILE A 69 18.18 3.64 -9.10
C ILE A 69 17.01 3.66 -10.12
N MET A 70 17.09 4.53 -11.13
CA MET A 70 16.07 4.65 -12.16
C MET A 70 15.98 3.41 -13.07
N LYS A 71 17.12 2.84 -13.47
CA LYS A 71 17.14 1.60 -14.27
C LYS A 71 16.53 0.43 -13.49
N THR A 72 16.88 0.28 -12.22
CA THR A 72 16.31 -0.76 -11.34
C THR A 72 14.82 -0.56 -11.13
N ALA A 73 14.35 0.68 -10.95
CA ALA A 73 12.93 0.98 -10.89
C ALA A 73 12.19 0.47 -12.14
N ASN A 74 12.65 0.85 -13.34
CA ASN A 74 12.04 0.35 -14.58
C ASN A 74 12.11 -1.18 -14.71
N ARG A 75 13.22 -1.81 -14.29
CA ARG A 75 13.32 -3.27 -14.27
C ARG A 75 12.26 -3.91 -13.36
N VAL A 76 12.07 -3.38 -12.15
CA VAL A 76 11.05 -3.85 -11.20
C VAL A 76 9.64 -3.62 -11.74
N ALA A 77 9.38 -2.53 -12.46
CA ALA A 77 8.11 -2.30 -13.13
C ALA A 77 7.81 -3.36 -14.19
N VAL A 78 8.78 -3.68 -15.06
CA VAL A 78 8.65 -4.74 -16.07
C VAL A 78 8.41 -6.10 -15.44
N GLN A 79 9.11 -6.44 -14.35
CA GLN A 79 8.89 -7.68 -13.59
C GLN A 79 7.46 -7.79 -13.02
N LYS A 80 6.80 -6.66 -12.74
CA LYS A 80 5.40 -6.59 -12.30
C LYS A 80 4.39 -6.63 -13.45
N GLY A 81 4.85 -6.74 -14.71
CA GLY A 81 4.01 -6.66 -15.90
C GLY A 81 3.55 -5.23 -16.23
N TRP A 82 4.22 -4.21 -15.68
CA TRP A 82 3.93 -2.81 -15.97
C TRP A 82 4.75 -2.34 -17.17
N HIS A 83 4.25 -1.30 -17.85
CA HIS A 83 5.04 -0.64 -18.89
C HIS A 83 6.23 0.09 -18.24
N SER A 84 7.40 0.00 -18.86
CA SER A 84 8.55 0.81 -18.45
C SER A 84 8.28 2.27 -18.79
N LEU A 85 8.64 3.18 -17.89
CA LEU A 85 8.60 4.61 -18.20
C LEU A 85 9.84 5.03 -18.98
N SER A 86 9.70 6.04 -19.84
CA SER A 86 10.88 6.72 -20.36
C SER A 86 11.68 7.33 -19.21
N THR A 87 12.99 7.48 -19.40
CA THR A 87 13.84 8.11 -18.38
C THR A 87 13.36 9.53 -18.06
N GLU A 88 12.90 10.28 -19.07
CA GLU A 88 12.41 11.65 -18.88
C GLU A 88 11.16 11.71 -18.01
N GLU A 89 10.16 10.85 -18.26
CA GLU A 89 8.93 10.77 -17.45
C GLU A 89 9.27 10.42 -16.00
N LEU A 90 10.12 9.41 -15.79
CA LEU A 90 10.49 8.97 -14.46
C LEU A 90 11.27 10.06 -13.70
N VAL A 91 12.18 10.77 -14.35
CA VAL A 91 12.90 11.91 -13.78
C VAL A 91 11.92 13.00 -13.37
N LYS A 92 11.08 13.47 -14.29
CA LYS A 92 10.13 14.55 -14.04
C LYS A 92 9.25 14.25 -12.83
N HIS A 93 8.61 13.08 -12.80
CA HIS A 93 7.70 12.71 -11.72
C HIS A 93 8.42 12.46 -10.40
N SER A 94 9.60 11.84 -10.41
CA SER A 94 10.35 11.56 -9.19
C SER A 94 10.97 12.82 -8.58
N ASP A 95 11.41 13.78 -9.39
CA ASP A 95 11.94 15.05 -8.90
C ASP A 95 10.85 15.91 -8.27
N ASP A 96 9.64 15.95 -8.86
CA ASP A 96 8.48 16.61 -8.25
C ASP A 96 8.16 16.04 -6.86
N ILE A 97 8.19 14.71 -6.70
CA ILE A 97 7.97 14.04 -5.42
C ILE A 97 9.13 14.35 -4.45
N TYR A 98 10.38 14.24 -4.91
CA TYR A 98 11.56 14.55 -4.11
C TYR A 98 11.51 15.97 -3.56
N HIS A 99 11.15 16.96 -4.39
CA HIS A 99 10.98 18.34 -3.95
C HIS A 99 9.90 18.47 -2.88
N ARG A 100 8.76 17.78 -3.02
CA ARG A 100 7.74 17.75 -1.96
C ARG A 100 8.28 17.12 -0.67
N LEU A 101 9.02 16.02 -0.75
CA LEU A 101 9.65 15.39 0.42
C LEU A 101 10.65 16.34 1.12
N THR A 102 11.37 17.17 0.37
CA THR A 102 12.28 18.17 0.98
C THR A 102 11.56 19.34 1.64
N LYS A 103 10.35 19.69 1.19
CA LYS A 103 9.54 20.80 1.74
C LYS A 103 8.60 20.35 2.86
N ASP A 104 8.27 19.06 2.91
CA ASP A 104 7.43 18.48 3.95
C ASP A 104 8.03 18.73 5.35
N SER A 105 7.19 19.08 6.33
CA SER A 105 7.63 19.49 7.67
C SER A 105 7.91 18.31 8.62
N THR A 106 7.68 17.06 8.20
CA THR A 106 8.02 15.89 9.00
C THR A 106 9.52 15.88 9.28
N GLN A 107 9.91 15.59 10.53
CA GLN A 107 11.31 15.56 10.93
C GLN A 107 12.12 14.59 10.05
N GLU A 108 13.34 14.99 9.67
CA GLU A 108 14.19 14.20 8.76
C GLU A 108 14.43 12.79 9.28
N GLN A 109 14.71 12.64 10.58
CA GLN A 109 14.90 11.32 11.21
C GLN A 109 13.67 10.42 11.06
N ILE A 110 12.46 10.97 11.13
CA ILE A 110 11.22 10.20 10.94
C ILE A 110 11.12 9.73 9.49
N LYS A 111 11.34 10.62 8.52
CA LYS A 111 11.35 10.27 7.08
C LYS A 111 12.40 9.20 6.78
N CYS A 112 13.61 9.37 7.28
CA CYS A 112 14.71 8.44 7.09
C CYS A 112 14.42 7.07 7.68
N ASN A 113 13.91 7.00 8.90
CA ASN A 113 13.53 5.72 9.53
C ASN A 113 12.41 5.02 8.77
N ASP A 114 11.41 5.77 8.34
CA ASP A 114 10.28 5.23 7.61
C ASP A 114 10.69 4.71 6.22
N PHE A 115 11.41 5.51 5.43
CA PHE A 115 11.89 5.09 4.12
C PHE A 115 12.90 3.94 4.20
N ASN A 116 13.80 3.93 5.18
CA ASN A 116 14.72 2.81 5.38
C ASN A 116 13.99 1.49 5.66
N ARG A 117 12.81 1.54 6.30
CA ARG A 117 11.98 0.36 6.54
C ARG A 117 11.20 -0.04 5.29
N GLN A 118 10.54 0.93 4.63
CA GLN A 118 9.66 0.64 3.50
C GLN A 118 10.43 0.21 2.25
N LEU A 119 11.61 0.78 2.01
CA LEU A 119 12.36 0.57 0.77
C LEU A 119 13.29 -0.65 0.80
N ARG A 120 13.35 -1.44 1.87
CA ARG A 120 14.28 -2.59 1.99
C ARG A 120 14.24 -3.52 0.78
N LYS A 121 13.03 -3.90 0.34
CA LYS A 121 12.87 -4.80 -0.81
C LYS A 121 13.41 -4.19 -2.10
N PHE A 122 13.18 -2.90 -2.32
CA PHE A 122 13.68 -2.21 -3.50
C PHE A 122 15.20 -2.01 -3.44
N ILE A 123 15.74 -1.68 -2.27
CA ILE A 123 17.19 -1.50 -2.08
C ILE A 123 17.96 -2.80 -2.35
N ASN A 124 17.38 -3.96 -2.03
CA ASN A 124 17.99 -5.26 -2.35
C ASN A 124 18.05 -5.56 -3.86
N GLU A 125 17.31 -4.79 -4.69
CA GLU A 125 17.35 -4.89 -6.15
C GLU A 125 18.39 -3.94 -6.79
N LEU A 126 18.94 -2.99 -6.02
CA LEU A 126 19.92 -2.01 -6.51
C LEU A 126 21.30 -2.63 -6.72
#